data_AF-A0A7J3MXY2-F1
#
_entry.id   AF-A0A7J3MXY2-F1
#
_cell.length_a   1.000
_cell.length_b   1.000
_cell.length_c   1.000
_cell.angle_alpha   90.00
_cell.angle_beta   90.00
_cell.angle_gamma   90.00
#
_symmetry.space_group_name_H-M   'P 1'
#
loop_
_entity.id
_entity.type
_entity.pdbx_description
1 polymer ?
#
loop_
_entity_poly.entity_id
_entity_poly.type
_entity_poly.pdbx_seq_one_letter_code
_entity_poly.pdbx_strand_id
1 'polypeptide(L)'
;VSEARRRGYTVVFNRSSPLRVDSAKTRRLLGLFADSHIPYVLDRDSETPSLVEMTAKAIEILDKNPCGFFLMIEGGRIDHAAHANDIASVIAETKEFDDVVGFVTLYARSRGDTLVIVTSDHETGGLTIGLGVEIPTNIRYVLSVKASVEKIANEVRGRSAQEVKTIIYRYIRCKYIRFRGIRNPNQPKSRR
;
A
#
# COMPACT_ATOMS: atom_id res chain seq x y z
N VAL A 1 -17.70 -9.53 -14.86
CA VAL A 1 -18.73 -9.74 -13.79
C VAL A 1 -19.84 -10.71 -14.20
N SER A 2 -20.54 -10.49 -15.32
CA SER A 2 -21.70 -11.32 -15.71
C SER A 2 -21.35 -12.81 -15.85
N GLU A 3 -20.18 -13.13 -16.42
CA GLU A 3 -19.71 -14.51 -16.52
C GLU A 3 -19.44 -15.16 -15.16
N ALA A 4 -18.79 -14.43 -14.22
CA ALA A 4 -18.52 -14.93 -12.88
C ALA A 4 -19.82 -15.28 -12.14
N ARG A 5 -20.84 -14.41 -12.23
CA ARG A 5 -22.17 -14.68 -11.67
C ARG A 5 -22.81 -15.92 -12.29
N ARG A 6 -22.76 -16.08 -13.61
CA ARG A 6 -23.24 -17.30 -14.30
C ARG A 6 -22.53 -18.57 -13.81
N ARG A 7 -21.25 -18.46 -13.44
CA ARG A 7 -20.47 -19.57 -12.86
C ARG A 7 -20.64 -19.76 -11.35
N GLY A 8 -21.61 -19.08 -10.74
CA GLY A 8 -21.97 -19.22 -9.33
C GLY A 8 -21.04 -18.49 -8.36
N TYR A 9 -20.28 -17.49 -8.81
CA TYR A 9 -19.51 -16.63 -7.90
C TYR A 9 -20.43 -15.62 -7.22
N THR A 10 -20.30 -15.51 -5.90
CA THR A 10 -20.67 -14.28 -5.19
C THR A 10 -19.71 -13.18 -5.64
N VAL A 11 -20.22 -12.00 -6.01
CA VAL A 11 -19.39 -10.87 -6.47
C VAL A 11 -19.59 -9.68 -5.55
N VAL A 12 -18.49 -9.12 -5.06
CA VAL A 12 -18.46 -8.02 -4.07
C VAL A 12 -17.54 -6.90 -4.53
N PHE A 13 -17.88 -5.65 -4.18
CA PHE A 13 -17.22 -4.45 -4.73
C PHE A 13 -16.72 -3.43 -3.69
N ASN A 14 -17.00 -3.63 -2.40
CA ASN A 14 -16.57 -2.74 -1.32
C ASN A 14 -16.25 -3.58 -0.09
N ARG A 15 -15.60 -3.03 0.94
CA ARG A 15 -15.17 -3.71 2.17
C ARG A 15 -16.32 -4.25 3.00
N SER A 16 -17.44 -3.53 3.05
CA SER A 16 -18.61 -3.95 3.82
C SER A 16 -19.26 -5.22 3.26
N SER A 17 -19.07 -5.52 1.97
CA SER A 17 -19.66 -6.68 1.32
C SER A 17 -18.96 -8.02 1.64
N PRO A 18 -17.62 -8.21 1.50
CA PRO A 18 -16.89 -9.42 1.90
C PRO A 18 -17.08 -9.79 3.36
N LEU A 19 -17.09 -8.80 4.26
CA LEU A 19 -17.31 -9.03 5.70
C LEU A 19 -18.73 -9.53 6.00
N ARG A 20 -19.70 -9.26 5.11
CA ARG A 20 -21.08 -9.73 5.22
C ARG A 20 -21.35 -11.01 4.42
N VAL A 21 -20.40 -11.47 3.60
CA VAL A 21 -20.54 -12.74 2.89
C VAL A 21 -20.51 -13.87 3.92
N ASP A 22 -21.61 -14.60 4.01
CA ASP A 22 -21.72 -15.82 4.79
C ASP A 22 -20.73 -16.84 4.22
N SER A 23 -19.58 -16.92 4.89
CA SER A 23 -18.48 -17.75 4.45
C SER A 23 -18.82 -19.22 4.59
N ALA A 24 -19.83 -19.62 5.38
CA ALA A 24 -20.31 -21.00 5.43
C ALA A 24 -20.97 -21.40 4.10
N LYS A 25 -21.74 -20.49 3.49
CA LYS A 25 -22.53 -20.77 2.27
C LYS A 25 -21.78 -20.45 0.97
N THR A 26 -20.74 -19.64 1.02
CA THR A 26 -20.00 -19.26 -0.19
C THR A 26 -18.88 -20.24 -0.50
N ARG A 27 -18.87 -20.78 -1.72
CA ARG A 27 -17.75 -21.60 -2.26
C ARG A 27 -16.87 -20.86 -3.27
N ARG A 28 -17.40 -19.81 -3.90
CA ARG A 28 -16.73 -19.05 -4.96
C ARG A 28 -17.02 -17.57 -4.75
N LEU A 29 -15.97 -16.77 -4.56
CA LEU A 29 -16.07 -15.33 -4.32
C LEU A 29 -15.15 -14.60 -5.31
N LEU A 30 -15.66 -13.54 -5.92
CA LEU A 30 -14.89 -12.59 -6.72
C LEU A 30 -15.02 -11.21 -6.07
N GLY A 31 -13.92 -10.71 -5.50
CA GLY A 31 -13.82 -9.34 -4.97
C GLY A 31 -13.14 -8.43 -5.98
N LEU A 32 -13.77 -7.31 -6.32
CA LEU A 32 -13.21 -6.27 -7.21
C LEU A 32 -13.40 -4.91 -6.52
N PHE A 33 -12.36 -4.42 -5.86
CA PHE A 33 -12.47 -3.27 -4.93
C PHE A 33 -11.97 -1.94 -5.50
N ALA A 34 -11.42 -1.94 -6.72
CA ALA A 34 -10.98 -0.76 -7.44
C ALA A 34 -11.07 -1.00 -8.96
N ASP A 35 -11.14 0.08 -9.74
CA ASP A 35 -11.15 0.00 -11.21
C ASP A 35 -9.79 -0.43 -11.80
N SER A 36 -8.71 -0.18 -11.04
CA SER A 36 -7.34 -0.56 -11.36
C SER A 36 -6.73 -1.19 -10.11
N HIS A 37 -5.60 -0.67 -9.63
CA HIS A 37 -4.99 -1.10 -8.38
C HIS A 37 -5.79 -0.60 -7.17
N ILE A 38 -5.77 -1.38 -6.10
CA ILE A 38 -6.21 -0.90 -4.78
C ILE A 38 -5.33 0.31 -4.39
N PRO A 39 -5.91 1.39 -3.85
CA PRO A 39 -5.14 2.54 -3.38
C PRO A 39 -4.03 2.14 -2.40
N TYR A 40 -2.93 2.89 -2.37
CA TYR A 40 -1.87 2.66 -1.39
C TYR A 40 -2.43 2.68 0.04
N VAL A 41 -1.80 1.96 0.97
CA VAL A 41 -2.16 1.92 2.40
C VAL A 41 -2.32 3.32 3.00
N LEU A 42 -1.46 4.28 2.63
CA LEU A 42 -1.55 5.67 3.09
C LEU A 42 -2.78 6.42 2.58
N ASP A 43 -3.36 5.99 1.46
CA ASP A 43 -4.45 6.66 0.77
C ASP A 43 -5.78 5.90 0.84
N ARG A 44 -5.74 4.63 1.28
CA ARG A 44 -6.87 3.70 1.33
C ARG A 44 -7.97 4.22 2.25
N ASP A 45 -9.19 4.23 1.73
CA ASP A 45 -10.37 4.64 2.49
C ASP A 45 -10.96 3.48 3.31
N SER A 46 -12.00 3.78 4.09
CA SER A 46 -12.67 2.77 4.90
C SER A 46 -13.48 1.77 4.07
N GLU A 47 -13.77 2.07 2.80
CA GLU A 47 -14.61 1.25 1.92
C GLU A 47 -13.79 0.21 1.14
N THR A 48 -12.46 0.26 1.23
CA THR A 48 -11.57 -0.69 0.56
C THR A 48 -10.94 -1.65 1.58
N PRO A 49 -11.10 -2.98 1.45
CA PRO A 49 -10.57 -3.92 2.42
C PRO A 49 -9.04 -3.92 2.44
N SER A 50 -8.45 -4.25 3.59
CA SER A 50 -7.00 -4.45 3.68
C SER A 50 -6.59 -5.78 3.07
N LEU A 51 -5.30 -5.93 2.73
CA LEU A 51 -4.79 -7.22 2.29
C LEU A 51 -4.97 -8.31 3.36
N VAL A 52 -4.84 -7.96 4.64
CA VAL A 52 -5.11 -8.87 5.77
C VAL A 52 -6.58 -9.29 5.83
N GLU A 53 -7.52 -8.36 5.65
CA GLU A 53 -8.96 -8.67 5.63
C GLU A 53 -9.34 -9.57 4.46
N MET A 54 -8.79 -9.30 3.28
CA MET A 54 -8.97 -10.15 2.10
C MET A 54 -8.39 -11.54 2.32
N THR A 55 -7.20 -11.62 2.91
CA THR A 55 -6.53 -12.88 3.26
C THR A 55 -7.35 -13.71 4.23
N ALA A 56 -7.80 -13.11 5.34
CA ALA A 56 -8.63 -13.79 6.34
C ALA A 56 -9.91 -14.35 5.70
N LYS A 57 -10.60 -13.54 4.89
CA LYS A 57 -11.80 -13.99 4.19
C LYS A 57 -11.54 -15.11 3.19
N ALA A 58 -10.42 -15.06 2.47
CA ALA A 58 -10.04 -16.11 1.54
C ALA A 58 -9.81 -17.44 2.28
N ILE A 59 -9.06 -17.42 3.39
CA ILE A 59 -8.84 -18.61 4.23
C ILE A 59 -10.15 -19.15 4.79
N GLU A 60 -11.03 -18.29 5.34
CA GLU A 60 -12.35 -18.73 5.83
C GLU A 60 -13.20 -19.48 4.79
N ILE A 61 -13.10 -19.08 3.52
CA ILE A 61 -13.84 -19.72 2.43
C ILE A 61 -13.16 -21.03 1.98
N LEU A 62 -11.82 -21.02 1.87
CA LEU A 62 -11.04 -22.12 1.30
C LEU A 62 -10.80 -23.27 2.30
N ASP A 63 -10.64 -22.97 3.59
CA ASP A 63 -10.34 -23.93 4.65
C ASP A 63 -11.45 -24.98 4.86
N LYS A 64 -12.63 -24.73 4.32
CA LYS A 64 -13.75 -25.70 4.31
C LYS A 64 -13.54 -26.88 3.36
N ASN A 65 -12.54 -26.83 2.49
CA ASN A 65 -12.25 -27.93 1.58
C ASN A 65 -11.48 -29.05 2.32
N PRO A 66 -12.02 -30.26 2.49
CA PRO A 66 -11.34 -31.33 3.20
C PRO A 66 -10.05 -31.80 2.54
N CYS A 67 -9.86 -31.51 1.24
CA CYS A 67 -8.62 -31.80 0.52
C CYS A 67 -7.56 -30.69 0.65
N GLY A 68 -7.80 -29.68 1.49
CA GLY A 68 -6.94 -28.49 1.60
C GLY A 68 -7.12 -27.49 0.45
N PHE A 69 -6.22 -26.52 0.40
CA PHE A 69 -6.24 -25.47 -0.62
C PHE A 69 -4.84 -24.96 -0.96
N PHE A 70 -4.75 -24.29 -2.10
CA PHE A 70 -3.63 -23.42 -2.45
C PHE A 70 -4.12 -21.97 -2.42
N LEU A 71 -3.31 -21.08 -1.84
CA LEU A 71 -3.61 -19.66 -1.78
C LEU A 71 -2.35 -18.86 -2.08
N MET A 72 -2.45 -17.93 -3.03
CA MET A 72 -1.44 -16.93 -3.35
C MET A 72 -1.93 -15.58 -2.81
N ILE A 73 -1.06 -14.87 -2.11
CA ILE A 73 -1.34 -13.53 -1.57
C ILE A 73 -0.18 -12.63 -1.98
N GLU A 74 -0.51 -11.46 -2.51
CA GLU A 74 0.47 -10.55 -3.12
C GLU A 74 0.38 -9.16 -2.50
N GLY A 75 1.50 -8.68 -1.94
CA GLY A 75 1.70 -7.29 -1.52
C GLY A 75 2.14 -6.39 -2.68
N GLY A 76 1.39 -6.40 -3.80
CA GLY A 76 1.87 -5.89 -5.09
C GLY A 76 2.09 -4.37 -5.18
N ARG A 77 1.64 -3.59 -4.21
CA ARG A 77 1.85 -2.14 -4.19
C ARG A 77 3.23 -1.73 -3.66
N ILE A 78 4.00 -2.64 -3.05
CA ILE A 78 5.39 -2.38 -2.62
C ILE A 78 6.25 -1.98 -3.84
N ASP A 79 6.15 -2.76 -4.92
CA ASP A 79 6.84 -2.50 -6.20
C ASP A 79 6.47 -1.13 -6.79
N HIS A 80 5.17 -0.85 -6.91
CA HIS A 80 4.70 0.42 -7.46
C HIS A 80 5.16 1.64 -6.64
N ALA A 81 5.15 1.54 -5.31
CA ALA A 81 5.64 2.59 -4.44
C ALA A 81 7.16 2.81 -4.62
N ALA A 82 7.91 1.73 -4.80
CA ALA A 82 9.35 1.78 -5.03
C ALA A 82 9.69 2.38 -6.41
N HIS A 83 8.95 2.02 -7.47
CA HIS A 83 9.06 2.66 -8.78
C HIS A 83 8.81 4.18 -8.72
N ALA A 84 7.91 4.62 -7.85
CA ALA A 84 7.63 6.04 -7.61
C ALA A 84 8.67 6.75 -6.72
N ASN A 85 9.67 6.02 -6.21
CA ASN A 85 10.60 6.49 -5.16
C ASN A 85 9.87 7.05 -3.93
N ASP A 86 8.72 6.48 -3.57
CA ASP A 86 7.90 6.88 -2.44
C ASP A 86 8.17 6.00 -1.22
N ILE A 87 9.22 6.36 -0.47
CA ILE A 87 9.66 5.59 0.70
C ILE A 87 8.58 5.48 1.80
N ALA A 88 7.70 6.47 1.92
CA ALA A 88 6.63 6.42 2.91
C ALA A 88 5.61 5.34 2.54
N SER A 89 5.21 5.29 1.26
CA SER A 89 4.32 4.24 0.76
C SER A 89 5.02 2.87 0.78
N VAL A 90 6.29 2.75 0.39
CA VAL A 90 7.04 1.48 0.46
C VAL A 90 6.99 0.88 1.88
N ILE A 91 7.25 1.70 2.90
CA ILE A 91 7.21 1.25 4.29
C ILE A 91 5.79 0.85 4.71
N ALA A 92 4.78 1.65 4.34
CA ALA A 92 3.40 1.36 4.69
C ALA A 92 2.88 0.07 4.04
N GLU A 93 3.18 -0.15 2.77
CA GLU A 93 2.84 -1.36 2.01
C GLU A 93 3.59 -2.59 2.56
N THR A 94 4.89 -2.46 2.81
CA THR A 94 5.70 -3.54 3.40
C THR A 94 5.15 -3.92 4.77
N LYS A 95 4.73 -2.93 5.57
CA LYS A 95 4.09 -3.19 6.86
C LYS A 95 2.75 -3.92 6.72
N GLU A 96 1.89 -3.54 5.78
CA GLU A 96 0.62 -4.27 5.59
C GLU A 96 0.88 -5.72 5.15
N PHE A 97 1.89 -5.96 4.31
CA PHE A 97 2.30 -7.31 3.95
C PHE A 97 2.91 -8.09 5.14
N ASP A 98 3.67 -7.45 6.02
CA ASP A 98 4.15 -8.05 7.28
C ASP A 98 2.97 -8.46 8.19
N ASP A 99 1.91 -7.65 8.27
CA ASP A 99 0.69 -8.00 9.00
C ASP A 99 0.02 -9.26 8.40
N VAL A 100 0.06 -9.43 7.07
CA VAL A 100 -0.40 -10.66 6.38
C VAL A 100 0.48 -11.85 6.73
N VAL A 101 1.81 -11.69 6.67
CA VAL A 101 2.77 -12.75 7.03
C VAL A 101 2.55 -13.21 8.47
N GLY A 102 2.34 -12.27 9.39
CA GLY A 102 1.98 -12.55 10.78
C GLY A 102 0.69 -13.35 10.89
N PHE A 103 -0.37 -12.94 10.19
CA PHE A 103 -1.65 -13.64 10.17
C PHE A 103 -1.55 -15.08 9.65
N VAL A 104 -0.93 -15.28 8.47
CA VAL A 104 -0.82 -16.62 7.88
C VAL A 104 0.13 -17.53 8.65
N THR A 105 1.17 -16.98 9.28
CA THR A 105 2.08 -17.75 10.14
C THR A 105 1.36 -18.23 11.40
N LEU A 106 0.51 -17.39 12.01
CA LEU A 106 -0.31 -17.80 13.14
C LEU A 106 -1.34 -18.88 12.76
N TYR A 107 -2.01 -18.71 11.61
CA TYR A 107 -2.89 -19.73 11.05
C TYR A 107 -2.15 -21.06 10.79
N ALA A 108 -0.95 -21.00 10.20
CA ALA A 108 -0.17 -22.20 9.94
C ALA A 108 0.31 -22.86 11.25
N ARG A 109 0.72 -22.09 12.26
CA ARG A 109 1.17 -22.61 13.57
C ARG A 109 0.06 -23.25 14.39
N SER A 110 -1.19 -22.80 14.24
CA SER A 110 -2.33 -23.45 14.89
C SER A 110 -2.73 -24.76 14.19
N ARG A 111 -2.05 -25.09 13.08
CA ARG A 111 -2.25 -26.30 12.30
C ARG A 111 -0.95 -27.10 12.17
N GLY A 112 -1.08 -28.39 11.85
CA GLY A 112 0.06 -29.29 11.59
C GLY A 112 0.29 -29.61 10.12
N ASP A 113 -0.50 -29.01 9.22
CA ASP A 113 -0.67 -29.44 7.82
C ASP A 113 -0.46 -28.32 6.80
N THR A 114 0.07 -27.17 7.23
CA THR A 114 0.16 -25.96 6.41
C THR A 114 1.62 -25.56 6.16
N LEU A 115 2.01 -25.38 4.89
CA LEU A 115 3.28 -24.79 4.47
C LEU A 115 3.06 -23.34 4.03
N VAL A 116 3.87 -22.42 4.56
CA VAL A 116 3.90 -21.02 4.16
C VAL A 116 5.25 -20.72 3.50
N ILE A 117 5.20 -20.13 2.30
CA ILE A 117 6.38 -19.64 1.59
C ILE A 117 6.20 -18.13 1.38
N VAL A 118 7.21 -17.36 1.80
CA VAL A 118 7.24 -15.90 1.62
C VAL A 118 8.49 -15.56 0.81
N THR A 119 8.31 -14.87 -0.31
CA THR A 119 9.39 -14.43 -1.20
C THR A 119 8.97 -13.15 -1.92
N SER A 120 9.93 -12.49 -2.56
CA SER A 120 9.67 -11.51 -3.62
C SER A 120 9.86 -12.14 -4.99
N ASP A 121 9.33 -11.49 -6.01
CA ASP A 121 9.61 -11.72 -7.42
C ASP A 121 10.89 -10.98 -7.86
N HIS A 122 11.12 -9.75 -7.36
CA HIS A 122 12.36 -8.99 -7.51
C HIS A 122 12.52 -7.87 -6.46
N GLU A 123 13.59 -7.08 -6.55
CA GLU A 123 13.74 -5.77 -5.89
C GLU A 123 13.38 -4.66 -6.86
N THR A 124 12.98 -3.49 -6.36
CA THR A 124 12.62 -2.33 -7.17
C THR A 124 13.16 -1.05 -6.55
N GLY A 125 13.74 -0.17 -7.39
CA GLY A 125 14.15 1.18 -7.01
C GLY A 125 15.55 1.29 -6.41
N GLY A 126 16.24 0.18 -6.13
CA GLY A 126 17.59 0.21 -5.54
C GLY A 126 17.58 0.88 -4.16
N LEU A 127 16.59 0.53 -3.34
CA LEU A 127 16.34 1.21 -2.08
C LEU A 127 17.53 1.06 -1.11
N THR A 128 17.99 2.18 -0.55
CA THR A 128 19.01 2.22 0.49
C THR A 128 18.54 3.06 1.68
N ILE A 129 19.01 2.71 2.88
CA ILE A 129 18.77 3.48 4.11
C ILE A 129 20.01 4.33 4.39
N GLY A 130 19.92 5.61 4.06
CA GLY A 130 20.99 6.59 4.25
C GLY A 130 21.64 6.98 2.93
N LEU A 131 22.36 8.10 2.94
CA LEU A 131 23.17 8.53 1.81
C LEU A 131 24.65 8.46 2.24
N GLY A 132 25.35 7.41 1.80
CA GLY A 132 26.71 7.11 2.24
C GLY A 132 26.82 6.70 3.71
N VAL A 133 28.04 6.70 4.26
CA VAL A 133 28.33 6.29 5.65
C VAL A 133 28.01 7.35 6.71
N GLU A 134 27.69 8.59 6.32
CA GLU A 134 27.68 9.74 7.26
C GLU A 134 26.30 10.34 7.54
N ILE A 135 25.30 10.12 6.68
CA ILE A 135 24.00 10.80 6.81
C ILE A 135 22.91 9.79 7.20
N PRO A 136 22.53 9.71 8.49
CA PRO A 136 21.48 8.81 8.93
C PRO A 136 20.11 9.26 8.41
N THR A 137 19.30 8.28 7.98
CA THR A 137 17.91 8.53 7.60
C THR A 137 17.09 8.99 8.79
N ASN A 138 16.40 10.12 8.65
CA ASN A 138 15.44 10.55 9.65
C ASN A 138 14.12 9.76 9.50
N ILE A 139 14.07 8.59 10.11
CA ILE A 139 12.92 7.69 10.00
C ILE A 139 11.62 8.32 10.54
N ARG A 140 11.72 9.15 11.58
CA ARG A 140 10.54 9.84 12.15
C ARG A 140 9.87 10.75 11.14
N TYR A 141 10.66 11.35 10.25
CA TYR A 141 10.13 12.21 9.20
C TYR A 141 9.43 11.40 8.11
N VAL A 142 10.03 10.30 7.67
CA VAL A 142 9.42 9.39 6.69
C VAL A 142 8.08 8.86 7.20
N LEU A 143 8.06 8.37 8.45
CA LEU A 143 6.84 7.85 9.09
C LEU A 143 5.78 8.94 9.37
N SER A 144 6.12 10.23 9.23
CA SER A 144 5.16 11.33 9.40
C SER A 144 4.41 11.72 8.13
N VAL A 145 4.81 11.17 6.97
CA VAL A 145 4.16 11.40 5.68
C VAL A 145 2.78 10.73 5.68
N LYS A 146 1.75 11.47 5.29
CA LYS A 146 0.34 11.06 5.46
C LYS A 146 -0.40 10.64 4.20
N ALA A 147 0.27 10.71 3.05
CA ALA A 147 -0.31 10.38 1.75
C ALA A 147 0.81 9.95 0.82
N SER A 148 0.48 9.14 -0.19
CA SER A 148 1.46 8.79 -1.21
C SER A 148 1.86 10.00 -2.06
N VAL A 149 3.02 9.88 -2.71
CA VAL A 149 3.46 10.80 -3.75
C VAL A 149 2.44 10.88 -4.88
N GLU A 150 1.76 9.79 -5.23
CA GLU A 150 0.72 9.76 -6.28
C GLU A 150 -0.45 10.68 -5.92
N LYS A 151 -0.96 10.59 -4.69
CA LYS A 151 -2.06 11.44 -4.20
C LYS A 151 -1.66 12.90 -4.13
N ILE A 152 -0.46 13.17 -3.59
CA ILE A 152 0.08 14.54 -3.51
C ILE A 152 0.25 15.11 -4.93
N ALA A 153 0.84 14.35 -5.85
CA ALA A 153 1.06 14.75 -7.24
C ALA A 153 -0.25 15.09 -7.98
N ASN A 154 -1.30 14.30 -7.75
CA ASN A 154 -2.62 14.56 -8.31
C ASN A 154 -3.25 15.85 -7.75
N GLU A 155 -3.10 16.15 -6.45
CA GLU A 155 -3.67 17.37 -5.86
C GLU A 155 -2.94 18.65 -6.30
N VAL A 156 -1.62 18.59 -6.51
CA VAL A 156 -0.80 19.75 -6.93
C VAL A 156 -0.91 20.07 -8.42
N ARG A 157 -1.48 19.18 -9.25
CA ARG A 157 -1.59 19.39 -10.69
C ARG A 157 -2.42 20.65 -11.00
N GLY A 158 -1.86 21.55 -11.80
CA GLY A 158 -2.51 22.81 -12.20
C GLY A 158 -2.60 23.87 -11.10
N ARG A 159 -1.90 23.69 -9.97
CA ARG A 159 -1.93 24.62 -8.83
C ARG A 159 -0.79 25.65 -8.90
N SER A 160 -1.01 26.82 -8.31
CA SER A 160 0.03 27.84 -8.13
C SER A 160 1.12 27.39 -7.15
N ALA A 161 2.31 27.99 -7.21
CA ALA A 161 3.41 27.64 -6.31
C ALA A 161 3.04 27.74 -4.80
N GLN A 162 2.19 28.71 -4.44
CA GLN A 162 1.74 28.89 -3.06
C GLN A 162 0.76 27.79 -2.63
N GLU A 163 -0.15 27.37 -3.52
CA GLU A 163 -1.03 26.24 -3.28
C GLU A 163 -0.25 24.92 -3.20
N VAL A 164 0.70 24.68 -4.11
CA VAL A 164 1.58 23.50 -4.08
C VAL A 164 2.29 23.39 -2.73
N LYS A 165 2.90 24.49 -2.26
CA LYS A 165 3.55 24.53 -0.95
C LYS A 165 2.59 24.20 0.19
N THR A 166 1.36 24.71 0.12
CA THR A 166 0.32 24.46 1.13
C THR A 166 -0.11 22.99 1.14
N ILE A 167 -0.29 22.39 -0.05
CA ILE A 167 -0.65 20.97 -0.21
C ILE A 167 0.47 20.08 0.34
N ILE A 168 1.73 20.32 -0.07
CA ILE A 168 2.87 19.54 0.42
C ILE A 168 2.97 19.59 1.94
N TYR A 169 2.82 20.76 2.57
CA TYR A 169 2.90 20.86 4.03
C TYR A 169 1.73 20.20 4.78
N ARG A 170 0.60 19.96 4.11
CA ARG A 170 -0.52 19.22 4.69
C ARG A 170 -0.16 17.76 4.95
N TYR A 171 0.55 17.14 4.01
CA TYR A 171 0.91 15.72 4.04
C TYR A 171 2.30 15.47 4.61
N ILE A 172 3.20 16.43 4.47
CA ILE A 172 4.60 16.30 4.81
C ILE A 172 5.00 17.43 5.77
N ARG A 173 5.15 17.13 7.06
CA ARG A 173 5.59 18.11 8.07
C ARG A 173 7.10 18.33 8.01
N CYS A 174 7.58 18.93 6.92
CA CYS A 174 9.00 19.29 6.79
C CYS A 174 9.26 20.73 7.21
N LYS A 175 9.89 20.93 8.36
CA LYS A 175 10.42 22.26 8.72
C LYS A 175 11.61 22.71 7.84
N TYR A 176 12.17 21.81 7.02
CA TYR A 176 13.41 22.04 6.27
C TYR A 176 13.27 22.21 4.75
N ILE A 177 12.05 22.12 4.18
CA ILE A 177 11.83 22.60 2.80
C ILE A 177 11.85 24.13 2.84
N ARG A 178 13.05 24.72 2.90
CA ARG A 178 13.27 26.08 2.41
C ARG A 178 13.29 25.95 0.90
N PHE A 179 12.18 26.31 0.25
CA PHE A 179 12.23 26.73 -1.14
C PHE A 179 13.20 27.92 -1.20
N ARG A 180 14.50 27.65 -1.41
CA ARG A 180 15.42 28.68 -1.88
C ARG A 180 14.89 29.01 -3.26
N GLY A 181 14.17 30.13 -3.37
CA GLY A 181 13.69 30.64 -4.65
C GLY A 181 14.81 30.55 -5.66
N ILE A 182 14.46 30.18 -6.90
CA ILE A 182 15.38 30.12 -8.03
C ILE A 182 16.11 31.47 -8.06
N ARG A 183 17.37 31.49 -7.62
CA ARG A 183 18.17 32.71 -7.66
C ARG A 183 18.48 32.93 -9.12
N ASN A 184 18.07 34.09 -9.62
CA ASN A 184 18.54 34.58 -10.91
C ASN A 184 20.08 34.61 -10.86
N PRO A 185 20.78 33.84 -11.72
CA PRO A 185 22.25 33.79 -11.72
C PRO A 185 22.91 35.15 -11.98
N ASN A 186 22.14 36.13 -12.45
CA ASN A 186 22.61 37.49 -12.74
C ASN A 186 22.36 38.52 -11.62
N GLN A 187 21.85 38.11 -10.44
CA GLN A 187 21.72 39.07 -9.33
C GLN A 187 23.06 39.27 -8.59
N PRO A 188 23.58 40.51 -8.49
CA PRO A 188 24.85 40.78 -7.82
C PRO A 188 24.75 40.46 -6.32
N LYS A 189 25.77 39.77 -5.81
CA LYS A 189 25.89 39.44 -4.38
C LYS A 189 26.10 40.73 -3.58
N SER A 190 25.17 41.09 -2.71
CA SER A 190 25.43 42.12 -1.70
C SER A 190 26.47 41.60 -0.72
N ARG A 191 27.61 42.30 -0.64
CA ARG A 191 28.66 42.04 0.35
C ARG A 191 28.16 42.52 1.71
N ARG A 192 28.28 41.67 2.73
CA ARG A 192 28.40 42.10 4.13
C ARG A 192 29.86 42.09 4.49
#